data_AF-S8AW37-F1
#
_entry.id   AF-S8AW37-F1
#
_cell.length_a   1.000
_cell.length_b   1.000
_cell.length_c   1.000
_cell.angle_alpha   90.00
_cell.angle_beta   90.00
_cell.angle_gamma   90.00
#
_symmetry.space_group_name_H-M   'P 1'
#
loop_
_entity.id
_entity.type
_entity.pdbx_description
1 polymer ?
#
loop_
_entity_poly.entity_id
_entity_poly.type
_entity_poly.pdbx_seq_one_letter_code
_entity_poly.pdbx_strand_id
1 'polypeptide(L)'
;MAEDSSVLSDDGRNVYFFHGSTGDMLGGLFQNGSISQANFIDMLNIALVVVPHPPAESRLLTVKARSGQIISQSSQSLIPGDYDVYASDGDSIQINQEPFVRRLPSSNLRSREAADFQKGVQARDGKCVFTGIVNRRAHLNKWVGWEAAYIFPPEREDIWIENDFDRLITGTESGGYSDRSAPIYSTRNGLLLQTTILQLFVEYSVSVNADDGYKITSFIPDDMGVDGRILDPVCRNPDEPNHVSDDLLRWHFRQSVLGNMRGAGEPSFEHDYPPGSDMLKEILEGPYPNERFEMELSSRLRGWEDPSGFVR
;
A
#
# COMPACT_ATOMS: atom_id res chain seq x y z
N MET A 1 8.91 32.19 -26.46
CA MET A 1 8.49 31.64 -25.16
C MET A 1 7.87 30.28 -25.46
N ALA A 2 8.65 29.23 -25.31
CA ALA A 2 8.16 27.86 -25.43
C ALA A 2 7.72 27.43 -24.03
N GLU A 3 6.44 27.10 -23.89
CA GLU A 3 5.93 26.35 -22.74
C GLU A 3 6.49 24.94 -22.85
N ASP A 4 7.24 24.56 -21.83
CA ASP A 4 7.82 23.23 -21.66
C ASP A 4 6.68 22.30 -21.23
N SER A 5 6.05 21.64 -22.19
CA SER A 5 5.08 20.58 -21.90
C SER A 5 5.87 19.39 -21.37
N SER A 6 5.95 19.26 -20.04
CA SER A 6 6.42 18.04 -19.41
C SER A 6 5.59 16.88 -19.92
N VAL A 7 6.20 16.04 -20.74
CA VAL A 7 5.61 14.79 -21.20
C VAL A 7 5.44 13.93 -19.96
N LEU A 8 4.23 13.88 -19.41
CA LEU A 8 3.84 12.84 -18.46
C LEU A 8 4.12 11.51 -19.17
N SER A 9 4.96 10.67 -18.57
CA SER A 9 5.16 9.34 -19.11
C SER A 9 3.84 8.55 -18.98
N ASP A 10 3.62 7.60 -19.89
CA ASP A 10 2.37 6.83 -20.01
C ASP A 10 2.03 6.00 -18.76
N ASP A 11 2.90 5.95 -17.75
CA ASP A 11 2.68 5.26 -16.47
C ASP A 11 1.99 6.12 -15.39
N GLY A 12 1.68 7.38 -15.69
CA GLY A 12 0.98 8.29 -14.80
C GLY A 12 1.83 8.90 -13.68
N ARG A 13 3.13 8.61 -13.58
CA ARG A 13 4.04 9.16 -12.55
C ARG A 13 4.55 10.55 -12.91
N ASN A 14 4.93 11.35 -11.90
CA ASN A 14 5.45 12.71 -12.10
C ASN A 14 6.77 12.97 -11.35
N VAL A 15 7.32 11.97 -10.66
CA VAL A 15 8.66 11.96 -10.11
C VAL A 15 9.37 10.72 -10.63
N TYR A 16 10.57 10.87 -11.18
CA TYR A 16 11.38 9.75 -11.66
C TYR A 16 12.76 9.81 -11.02
N PHE A 17 13.33 8.63 -10.76
CA PHE A 17 14.67 8.54 -10.20
C PHE A 17 15.54 7.55 -10.98
N PHE A 18 16.79 7.96 -11.14
CA PHE A 18 17.77 7.33 -12.03
C PHE A 18 19.06 7.04 -11.28
N HIS A 19 19.80 6.05 -11.76
CA HIS A 19 21.15 5.80 -11.29
C HIS A 19 22.07 6.94 -11.76
N GLY A 20 22.58 7.74 -10.84
CA GLY A 20 23.26 9.00 -11.17
C GLY A 20 24.54 8.86 -11.97
N SER A 21 25.18 7.67 -11.99
CA SER A 21 26.39 7.41 -12.78
C SER A 21 26.13 6.78 -14.14
N THR A 22 25.04 6.03 -14.32
CA THR A 22 24.77 5.28 -15.56
C THR A 22 23.62 5.88 -16.36
N GLY A 23 22.73 6.63 -15.71
CA GLY A 23 21.51 7.17 -16.29
C GLY A 23 20.35 6.16 -16.34
N ASP A 24 20.54 4.94 -15.83
CA ASP A 24 19.49 3.91 -15.86
C ASP A 24 18.31 4.33 -14.99
N MET A 25 17.08 4.14 -15.50
CA MET A 25 15.87 4.39 -14.72
C MET A 25 15.75 3.33 -13.63
N LEU A 26 15.69 3.79 -12.38
CA LEU A 26 15.52 2.93 -11.21
C LEU A 26 14.05 2.85 -10.78
N GLY A 27 13.26 3.86 -11.13
CA GLY A 27 11.82 3.89 -10.88
C GLY A 27 11.24 5.30 -10.86
N GLY A 28 10.08 5.44 -10.23
CA GLY A 28 9.38 6.72 -10.08
C GLY A 28 8.11 6.59 -9.24
N LEU A 29 7.49 7.70 -8.89
CA LEU A 29 6.21 7.73 -8.16
C LEU A 29 5.33 8.89 -8.63
N PHE A 30 4.05 8.83 -8.27
CA PHE A 30 3.21 10.02 -8.33
C PHE A 30 3.30 10.84 -7.04
N GLN A 31 3.28 12.16 -7.21
CA GLN A 31 3.34 13.15 -6.16
C GLN A 31 2.15 14.11 -6.23
N ASN A 32 1.34 14.15 -5.17
CA ASN A 32 0.24 15.12 -5.00
C ASN A 32 0.66 16.39 -4.24
N GLY A 33 1.84 16.39 -3.60
CA GLY A 33 2.44 17.51 -2.89
C GLY A 33 2.75 17.24 -1.42
N SER A 34 2.25 16.14 -0.83
CA SER A 34 2.45 15.86 0.60
C SER A 34 3.75 15.13 0.93
N ILE A 35 4.40 14.46 -0.02
CA ILE A 35 5.65 13.73 0.28
C ILE A 35 6.76 14.76 0.42
N SER A 36 7.45 14.69 1.55
CA SER A 36 8.60 15.52 1.83
C SER A 36 9.87 14.91 1.24
N GLN A 37 10.94 15.71 1.16
CA GLN A 37 12.26 15.22 0.81
C GLN A 37 12.74 14.09 1.73
N ALA A 38 12.51 14.22 3.04
CA ALA A 38 12.79 13.15 4.01
C ALA A 38 12.04 11.86 3.67
N ASN A 39 10.73 11.97 3.48
CA ASN A 39 9.89 10.81 3.20
C ASN A 39 10.25 10.15 1.87
N PHE A 40 10.63 10.93 0.85
CA PHE A 40 11.14 10.39 -0.41
C PHE A 40 12.44 9.60 -0.23
N ILE A 41 13.39 10.09 0.58
CA ILE A 41 14.63 9.35 0.88
C ILE A 41 14.31 8.03 1.58
N ASP A 42 13.38 8.04 2.54
CA ASP A 42 12.96 6.83 3.24
C ASP A 42 12.32 5.81 2.29
N MET A 43 11.49 6.28 1.36
CA MET A 43 10.92 5.43 0.31
C MET A 43 11.99 4.87 -0.63
N LEU A 44 13.01 5.66 -1.01
CA LEU A 44 14.12 5.17 -1.81
C LEU A 44 14.90 4.06 -1.09
N ASN A 45 15.08 4.17 0.23
CA ASN A 45 15.70 3.11 1.04
C ASN A 45 14.84 1.83 1.14
N ILE A 46 13.55 1.90 0.80
CA ILE A 46 12.68 0.73 0.64
C ILE A 46 12.81 0.16 -0.78
N ALA A 47 12.75 1.03 -1.80
CA ALA A 47 12.73 0.63 -3.20
C ALA A 47 14.10 0.16 -3.73
N LEU A 48 15.20 0.58 -3.10
CA LEU A 48 16.56 0.32 -3.52
C LEU A 48 17.36 -0.42 -2.44
N VAL A 49 18.32 -1.23 -2.89
CA VAL A 49 19.32 -1.90 -2.05
C VAL A 49 20.68 -1.34 -2.43
N VAL A 50 21.40 -0.79 -1.45
CA VAL A 50 22.81 -0.41 -1.61
C VAL A 50 23.66 -1.61 -1.25
N VAL A 51 24.41 -2.13 -2.22
CA VAL A 51 25.35 -3.24 -2.03
C VAL A 51 26.74 -2.65 -1.78
N PRO A 52 27.26 -2.74 -0.54
CA PRO A 52 28.48 -2.04 -0.17
C PRO A 52 29.72 -2.73 -0.73
N HIS A 53 30.70 -1.94 -1.17
CA HIS A 53 32.05 -2.45 -1.36
C HIS A 53 32.76 -2.59 0.00
N PRO A 54 33.45 -3.71 0.27
CA PRO A 54 34.21 -3.87 1.50
C PRO A 54 35.35 -2.86 1.64
N PRO A 55 35.68 -2.40 2.86
CA PRO A 55 35.00 -2.66 4.13
C PRO A 55 33.70 -1.84 4.26
N ALA A 56 32.61 -2.49 4.67
CA ALA A 56 31.26 -1.91 4.66
C ALA A 56 31.01 -1.04 5.90
N GLU A 57 30.77 0.25 5.68
CA GLU A 57 30.12 1.13 6.67
C GLU A 57 28.68 1.37 6.22
N SER A 58 27.80 1.80 7.15
CA SER A 58 26.45 2.23 6.81
C SER A 58 26.53 3.47 5.92
N ARG A 59 26.03 3.38 4.69
CA ARG A 59 26.20 4.42 3.66
C ARG A 59 24.86 4.93 3.18
N LEU A 60 24.78 6.24 3.06
CA LEU A 60 23.57 6.97 2.70
C LEU A 60 23.53 7.18 1.19
N LEU A 61 22.33 7.05 0.62
CA LEU A 61 22.06 7.52 -0.73
C LEU A 61 22.21 9.05 -0.76
N THR A 62 22.92 9.55 -1.77
CA THR A 62 22.87 10.97 -2.13
C THR A 62 21.88 11.14 -3.26
N VAL A 63 20.88 12.00 -3.06
CA VAL A 63 19.83 12.24 -4.03
C VAL A 63 19.95 13.68 -4.53
N LYS A 64 19.99 13.87 -5.84
CA LYS A 64 20.13 15.17 -6.46
C LYS A 64 19.05 15.36 -7.52
N ALA A 65 18.23 16.39 -7.38
CA ALA A 65 17.34 16.81 -8.45
C ALA A 65 18.16 17.20 -9.69
N ARG A 66 17.70 16.86 -10.89
CA ARG A 66 18.37 17.26 -12.14
C ARG A 66 18.38 18.77 -12.36
N SER A 67 17.52 19.51 -11.65
CA SER A 67 17.60 20.97 -11.53
C SER A 67 18.85 21.49 -10.80
N GLY A 68 19.58 20.60 -10.11
CA GLY A 68 20.82 20.88 -9.41
C GLY A 68 20.72 20.83 -7.87
N GLN A 69 19.52 20.80 -7.30
CA GLN A 69 19.32 20.77 -5.85
C GLN A 69 19.69 19.41 -5.25
N ILE A 70 20.52 19.41 -4.21
CA ILE A 70 20.72 18.21 -3.37
C ILE A 70 19.53 18.09 -2.42
N ILE A 71 18.94 16.91 -2.37
CA ILE A 71 17.81 16.57 -1.52
C ILE A 71 18.32 16.09 -0.17
N SER A 72 17.66 16.55 0.89
CA SER A 72 18.08 16.31 2.27
C SER A 72 16.93 15.77 3.11
N GLN A 73 17.24 15.23 4.28
CA GLN A 73 16.27 14.80 5.29
C GLN A 73 15.53 16.01 5.89
N SER A 74 14.62 16.60 5.11
CA SER A 74 13.87 17.81 5.46
C SER A 74 12.37 17.65 5.21
N SER A 75 11.57 18.50 5.87
CA SER A 75 10.11 18.56 5.70
C SER A 75 9.66 19.33 4.45
N GLN A 76 10.59 19.81 3.63
CA GLN A 76 10.24 20.48 2.37
C GLN A 76 9.54 19.50 1.45
N SER A 77 8.47 19.94 0.78
CA SER A 77 7.77 19.12 -0.22
C SER A 77 8.71 18.73 -1.36
N LEU A 78 8.59 17.51 -1.84
CA LEU A 78 9.28 17.01 -3.01
C LEU A 78 8.67 17.64 -4.27
N ILE A 79 9.51 18.21 -5.12
CA ILE A 79 9.05 18.85 -6.36
C ILE A 79 8.95 17.76 -7.45
N PRO A 80 7.84 17.66 -8.19
CA PRO A 80 7.76 16.76 -9.35
C PRO A 80 8.93 16.99 -10.33
N GLY A 81 9.51 15.90 -10.84
CA GLY A 81 10.65 15.94 -11.76
C GLY A 81 11.63 14.78 -11.59
N ASP A 82 12.80 14.94 -12.19
CA ASP A 82 13.82 13.90 -12.26
C ASP A 82 14.89 14.05 -11.17
N TYR A 83 15.28 12.91 -10.60
CA TYR A 83 16.27 12.81 -9.54
C TYR A 83 17.34 11.78 -9.88
N ASP A 84 18.61 12.15 -9.73
CA ASP A 84 19.73 11.24 -9.83
C ASP A 84 20.12 10.75 -8.42
N VAL A 85 20.21 9.43 -8.27
CA VAL A 85 20.54 8.73 -7.02
C VAL A 85 21.96 8.19 -7.12
N TYR A 86 22.80 8.55 -6.17
CA TYR A 86 24.18 8.12 -6.07
C TYR A 86 24.38 7.31 -4.80
N ALA A 87 25.11 6.20 -4.92
CA ALA A 87 25.70 5.53 -3.78
C ALA A 87 27.09 6.12 -3.51
N SER A 88 27.64 5.80 -2.35
CA SER A 88 29.02 6.17 -2.03
C SER A 88 30.00 5.48 -2.99
N ASP A 89 31.20 6.05 -3.16
CA ASP A 89 32.20 5.53 -4.10
C ASP A 89 32.50 4.03 -3.87
N GLY A 90 32.33 3.25 -4.94
CA GLY A 90 32.56 1.79 -4.96
C GLY A 90 31.32 0.94 -4.68
N ASP A 91 30.27 1.50 -4.06
CA ASP A 91 29.02 0.79 -3.83
C ASP A 91 28.19 0.70 -5.12
N SER A 92 27.30 -0.30 -5.18
CA SER A 92 26.33 -0.42 -6.27
C SER A 92 24.90 -0.27 -5.76
N ILE A 93 24.05 0.33 -6.58
CA ILE A 93 22.60 0.44 -6.32
C ILE A 93 21.91 -0.64 -7.11
N GLN A 94 21.02 -1.38 -6.46
CA GLN A 94 20.15 -2.35 -7.09
C GLN A 94 18.69 -2.05 -6.75
N ILE A 95 17.78 -2.37 -7.66
CA ILE A 95 16.35 -2.34 -7.36
C ILE A 95 16.04 -3.47 -6.36
N ASN A 96 15.32 -3.14 -5.29
CA ASN A 96 14.92 -4.12 -4.30
C ASN A 96 13.99 -5.20 -4.91
N GLN A 97 14.41 -6.47 -4.80
CA GLN A 97 13.71 -7.64 -5.34
C GLN A 97 12.78 -8.32 -4.32
N GLU A 98 12.51 -7.69 -3.18
CA GLU A 98 11.52 -8.18 -2.21
C GLU A 98 10.18 -8.50 -2.89
N PRO A 99 9.58 -9.69 -2.67
CA PRO A 99 8.32 -10.03 -3.30
C PRO A 99 7.21 -9.02 -2.99
N PHE A 100 6.44 -8.67 -4.02
CA PHE A 100 5.24 -7.85 -3.85
C PHE A 100 4.05 -8.75 -3.48
N VAL A 101 3.47 -8.50 -2.31
CA VAL A 101 2.35 -9.28 -1.77
C VAL A 101 1.04 -8.71 -2.32
N ARG A 102 0.66 -9.18 -3.52
CA ARG A 102 -0.59 -8.82 -4.16
C ARG A 102 -1.79 -9.23 -3.30
N ARG A 103 -2.79 -8.36 -3.19
CA ARG A 103 -4.06 -8.70 -2.54
C ARG A 103 -5.03 -9.25 -3.55
N LEU A 104 -5.69 -10.33 -3.17
CA LEU A 104 -6.87 -10.80 -3.88
C LEU A 104 -8.07 -10.13 -3.21
N PRO A 105 -9.10 -9.71 -3.96
CA PRO A 105 -10.29 -9.15 -3.36
C PRO A 105 -10.85 -10.20 -2.40
N SER A 106 -11.00 -9.84 -1.13
CA SER A 106 -11.22 -10.80 -0.06
C SER A 106 -12.38 -11.72 -0.40
N SER A 107 -12.16 -13.03 -0.54
CA SER A 107 -13.29 -13.96 -0.57
C SER A 107 -14.12 -13.68 0.69
N ASN A 108 -15.44 -13.74 0.62
CA ASN A 108 -16.29 -13.58 1.80
C ASN A 108 -15.93 -14.71 2.78
N LEU A 109 -14.90 -14.51 3.60
CA LEU A 109 -14.53 -15.40 4.68
C LEU A 109 -15.67 -15.28 5.69
N ARG A 110 -16.70 -16.12 5.52
CA ARG A 110 -17.82 -16.25 6.45
C ARG A 110 -17.38 -17.03 7.70
N SER A 111 -16.19 -16.73 8.20
CA SER A 111 -15.66 -17.29 9.43
C SER A 111 -16.13 -16.47 10.63
N ARG A 112 -16.10 -17.10 11.81
CA ARG A 112 -16.46 -16.40 13.04
C ARG A 112 -15.43 -15.31 13.35
N GLU A 113 -14.17 -15.60 13.08
CA GLU A 113 -13.02 -14.73 13.28
C GLU A 113 -13.14 -13.45 12.44
N ALA A 114 -13.53 -13.57 11.17
CA ALA A 114 -13.76 -12.42 10.30
C ALA A 114 -14.95 -11.56 10.77
N ALA A 115 -16.00 -12.18 11.31
CA ALA A 115 -17.14 -11.45 11.88
C ALA A 115 -16.76 -10.70 13.17
N ASP A 116 -15.92 -11.30 14.02
CA ASP A 116 -15.43 -10.68 15.25
C ASP A 116 -14.44 -9.54 14.94
N PHE A 117 -13.54 -9.74 13.96
CA PHE A 117 -12.70 -8.68 13.39
C PHE A 117 -13.52 -7.47 12.95
N GLN A 118 -14.53 -7.70 12.10
CA GLN A 118 -15.34 -6.63 11.54
C GLN A 118 -16.04 -5.83 12.64
N LYS A 119 -16.66 -6.50 13.61
CA LYS A 119 -17.30 -5.84 14.76
C LYS A 119 -16.31 -5.05 15.59
N GLY A 120 -15.12 -5.61 15.84
CA GLY A 120 -14.07 -4.94 16.62
C GLY A 120 -13.61 -3.64 15.96
N VAL A 121 -13.31 -3.67 14.67
CA VAL A 121 -12.90 -2.48 13.89
C VAL A 121 -14.02 -1.44 13.83
N GLN A 122 -15.25 -1.88 13.58
CA GLN A 122 -16.43 -1.01 13.55
C GLN A 122 -16.68 -0.30 14.88
N ALA A 123 -16.56 -1.03 15.99
CA ALA A 123 -16.73 -0.49 17.33
C ALA A 123 -15.62 0.48 17.72
N ARG A 124 -14.37 0.19 17.33
CA ARG A 124 -13.22 1.06 17.59
C ARG A 124 -13.29 2.36 16.79
N ASP A 125 -13.54 2.27 15.49
CA ASP A 125 -13.31 3.41 14.59
C ASP A 125 -14.55 4.28 14.42
N GLY A 126 -15.73 3.69 14.16
CA GLY A 126 -17.01 4.40 13.98
C GLY A 126 -17.10 5.41 12.81
N LYS A 127 -15.98 5.66 12.11
CA LYS A 127 -15.83 6.59 10.98
C LYS A 127 -14.78 6.05 10.00
N CYS A 128 -14.77 6.59 8.79
CA CYS A 128 -13.65 6.34 7.89
C CYS A 128 -12.40 7.02 8.45
N VAL A 129 -11.37 6.25 8.80
CA VAL A 129 -10.17 6.77 9.48
C VAL A 129 -9.24 7.55 8.55
N PHE A 130 -9.47 7.52 7.24
CA PHE A 130 -8.75 8.36 6.27
C PHE A 130 -9.45 9.70 6.04
N THR A 131 -10.78 9.70 5.93
CA THR A 131 -11.55 10.92 5.65
C THR A 131 -12.08 11.63 6.89
N GLY A 132 -12.11 10.95 8.03
CA GLY A 132 -12.79 11.39 9.25
C GLY A 132 -14.33 11.35 9.16
N ILE A 133 -14.90 10.89 8.04
CA ILE A 133 -16.35 10.90 7.82
C ILE A 133 -17.01 9.84 8.70
N VAL A 134 -17.81 10.30 9.67
CA VAL A 134 -18.55 9.47 10.62
C VAL A 134 -19.67 8.70 9.95
N ASN A 135 -19.76 7.39 10.24
CA ASN A 135 -20.94 6.62 9.86
C ASN A 135 -22.10 6.95 10.80
N ARG A 136 -22.92 7.95 10.42
CA ARG A 136 -24.10 8.36 11.20
C ARG A 136 -25.14 7.24 11.37
N ARG A 137 -25.09 6.18 10.57
CA ARG A 137 -26.03 5.04 10.63
C ARG A 137 -25.48 3.85 11.42
N ALA A 138 -24.30 3.96 12.03
CA ALA A 138 -23.70 2.89 12.85
C ALA A 138 -24.63 2.46 14.00
N HIS A 139 -25.35 3.40 14.62
CA HIS A 139 -26.33 3.12 15.68
C HIS A 139 -27.52 2.25 15.24
N LEU A 140 -27.77 2.14 13.93
CA LEU A 140 -28.79 1.27 13.33
C LEU A 140 -28.19 -0.06 12.83
N ASN A 141 -26.94 -0.35 13.17
CA ASN A 141 -26.15 -1.45 12.63
C ASN A 141 -26.12 -1.46 11.08
N LYS A 142 -26.05 -0.27 10.46
CA LYS A 142 -25.99 -0.11 9.00
C LYS A 142 -24.60 0.34 8.58
N TRP A 143 -23.90 -0.55 7.89
CA TRP A 143 -22.49 -0.38 7.51
C TRP A 143 -22.26 -0.27 6.00
N VAL A 144 -23.30 -0.31 5.17
CA VAL A 144 -23.18 -0.16 3.71
C VAL A 144 -22.37 1.10 3.38
N GLY A 145 -21.27 0.95 2.64
CA GLY A 145 -20.32 2.03 2.29
C GLY A 145 -19.17 2.23 3.30
N TRP A 146 -19.13 1.47 4.40
CA TRP A 146 -18.07 1.46 5.41
C TRP A 146 -17.64 0.03 5.69
N GLU A 147 -16.37 -0.27 5.43
CA GLU A 147 -15.84 -1.62 5.43
C GLU A 147 -14.59 -1.71 6.29
N ALA A 148 -14.46 -2.80 7.04
CA ALA A 148 -13.27 -3.10 7.81
C ALA A 148 -12.23 -3.67 6.86
N ALA A 149 -11.23 -2.86 6.51
CA ALA A 149 -10.12 -3.26 5.67
C ALA A 149 -9.03 -3.91 6.52
N TYR A 150 -8.57 -5.09 6.12
CA TYR A 150 -7.36 -5.69 6.68
C TYR A 150 -6.12 -4.91 6.22
N ILE A 151 -5.16 -4.69 7.12
CA ILE A 151 -3.87 -4.09 6.79
C ILE A 151 -2.94 -5.15 6.20
N PHE A 152 -2.92 -6.36 6.73
CA PHE A 152 -2.31 -7.53 6.12
C PHE A 152 -3.43 -8.49 5.66
N PRO A 153 -3.43 -8.93 4.39
CA PRO A 153 -4.53 -9.71 3.84
C PRO A 153 -4.59 -11.13 4.43
N PRO A 154 -5.74 -11.58 4.97
CA PRO A 154 -5.90 -12.94 5.50
C PRO A 154 -5.73 -14.03 4.43
N GLU A 155 -5.90 -13.70 3.14
CA GLU A 155 -5.67 -14.61 2.02
C GLU A 155 -4.19 -14.97 1.82
N ARG A 156 -3.28 -14.31 2.53
CA ARG A 156 -1.83 -14.56 2.54
C ARG A 156 -1.35 -15.10 3.89
N GLU A 157 -2.16 -15.95 4.50
CA GLU A 157 -1.87 -16.63 5.76
C GLU A 157 -0.56 -17.44 5.72
N ASP A 158 -0.23 -18.00 4.56
CA ASP A 158 1.06 -18.65 4.29
C ASP A 158 2.24 -17.70 4.56
N ILE A 159 2.22 -16.51 3.95
CA ILE A 159 3.25 -15.48 4.13
C ILE A 159 3.27 -15.00 5.59
N TRP A 160 2.10 -14.87 6.22
CA TRP A 160 1.97 -14.47 7.62
C TRP A 160 2.71 -15.44 8.56
N ILE A 161 2.48 -16.75 8.38
CA ILE A 161 3.09 -17.80 9.20
C ILE A 161 4.59 -17.92 8.91
N GLU A 162 4.98 -17.95 7.64
CA GLU A 162 6.37 -18.13 7.21
C GLU A 162 7.30 -17.01 7.72
N ASN A 163 6.77 -15.79 7.89
CA ASN A 163 7.54 -14.63 8.31
C ASN A 163 7.36 -14.28 9.81
N ASP A 164 6.70 -15.15 10.58
CA ASP A 164 6.37 -14.94 11.99
C ASP A 164 5.72 -13.57 12.23
N PHE A 165 4.73 -13.19 11.41
CA PHE A 165 4.07 -11.87 11.49
C PHE A 165 3.04 -11.76 12.62
N ASP A 166 2.73 -12.86 13.31
CA ASP A 166 1.97 -12.83 14.56
C ASP A 166 2.60 -11.89 15.60
N ARG A 167 3.94 -11.80 15.62
CA ARG A 167 4.68 -10.88 16.49
C ARG A 167 4.45 -9.39 16.20
N LEU A 168 3.89 -9.04 15.04
CA LEU A 168 3.58 -7.64 14.69
C LEU A 168 2.26 -7.18 15.31
N ILE A 169 1.42 -8.12 15.78
CA ILE A 169 0.16 -7.84 16.47
C ILE A 169 0.40 -7.76 17.96
N THR A 170 1.19 -8.70 18.46
CA THR A 170 1.45 -8.87 19.88
C THR A 170 2.74 -8.14 20.25
N GLY A 171 2.76 -7.36 21.34
CA GLY A 171 4.04 -6.98 21.94
C GLY A 171 4.94 -8.21 22.11
N THR A 172 6.26 -8.01 22.15
CA THR A 172 7.37 -8.99 22.10
C THR A 172 7.30 -10.24 23.02
N GLU A 173 6.20 -10.48 23.74
CA GLU A 173 6.00 -11.56 24.71
C GLU A 173 5.00 -12.65 24.31
N SER A 174 4.49 -12.70 23.07
CA SER A 174 3.45 -13.69 22.74
C SER A 174 3.97 -15.01 22.19
N GLY A 175 4.26 -15.92 23.12
CA GLY A 175 4.13 -17.37 22.92
C GLY A 175 2.73 -17.90 23.31
N GLY A 176 1.68 -17.06 23.23
CA GLY A 176 0.38 -17.31 23.88
C GLY A 176 -0.76 -17.84 23.00
N TYR A 177 -0.62 -17.81 21.66
CA TYR A 177 -1.62 -18.41 20.78
C TYR A 177 -1.20 -19.83 20.40
N SER A 178 -2.09 -20.80 20.58
CA SER A 178 -1.89 -22.16 20.07
C SER A 178 -1.99 -22.23 18.54
N ASP A 179 -2.60 -21.21 17.93
CA ASP A 179 -2.80 -21.06 16.50
C ASP A 179 -2.16 -19.74 16.03
N ARG A 180 -1.11 -19.85 15.21
CA ARG A 180 -0.33 -18.71 14.69
C ARG A 180 -1.10 -17.84 13.70
N SER A 181 -2.23 -18.33 13.21
CA SER A 181 -3.10 -17.61 12.30
C SER A 181 -4.11 -16.72 13.02
N ALA A 182 -4.49 -17.06 14.27
CA ALA A 182 -5.48 -16.29 15.01
C ALA A 182 -5.18 -14.76 15.09
N PRO A 183 -3.91 -14.32 15.25
CA PRO A 183 -3.57 -12.89 15.24
C PRO A 183 -3.88 -12.15 13.94
N ILE A 184 -4.00 -12.82 12.78
CA ILE A 184 -4.34 -12.18 11.49
C ILE A 184 -5.75 -11.56 11.51
N TYR A 185 -6.66 -12.13 12.30
CA TYR A 185 -8.03 -11.64 12.49
C TYR A 185 -8.14 -10.63 13.65
N SER A 186 -7.02 -10.18 14.21
CA SER A 186 -7.01 -9.17 15.26
C SER A 186 -7.55 -7.83 14.77
N THR A 187 -8.31 -7.12 15.61
CA THR A 187 -8.72 -5.72 15.34
C THR A 187 -7.52 -4.80 15.09
N ARG A 188 -6.34 -5.14 15.63
CA ARG A 188 -5.08 -4.42 15.40
C ARG A 188 -4.61 -4.49 13.94
N ASN A 189 -5.08 -5.48 13.17
CA ASN A 189 -4.86 -5.65 11.73
C ASN A 189 -5.92 -4.92 10.87
N GLY A 190 -6.73 -4.02 11.44
CA GLY A 190 -7.89 -3.48 10.73
C GLY A 190 -7.98 -1.96 10.76
N LEU A 191 -8.62 -1.40 9.72
CA LEU A 191 -9.03 0.00 9.62
C LEU A 191 -10.45 0.08 9.06
N LEU A 192 -11.30 0.97 9.58
CA LEU A 192 -12.61 1.23 8.98
C LEU A 192 -12.48 2.28 7.88
N LEU A 193 -12.79 1.91 6.64
CA LEU A 193 -12.65 2.76 5.45
C LEU A 193 -13.98 2.89 4.70
N GLN A 194 -14.14 3.98 3.95
CA GLN A 194 -15.20 4.04 2.93
C GLN A 194 -14.86 3.10 1.78
N THR A 195 -15.85 2.45 1.17
CA THR A 195 -15.64 1.43 0.11
C THR A 195 -14.69 1.90 -1.01
N THR A 196 -14.81 3.14 -1.47
CA THR A 196 -13.94 3.70 -2.52
C THR A 196 -12.49 3.83 -2.07
N ILE A 197 -12.25 4.20 -0.81
CA ILE A 197 -10.89 4.32 -0.25
C ILE A 197 -10.32 2.95 0.08
N LEU A 198 -11.17 2.00 0.52
CA LEU A 198 -10.77 0.62 0.73
C LEU A 198 -10.16 0.05 -0.56
N GLN A 199 -10.80 0.26 -1.71
CA GLN A 199 -10.29 -0.20 -3.01
C GLN A 199 -8.87 0.32 -3.29
N LEU A 200 -8.65 1.62 -3.10
CA LEU A 200 -7.31 2.22 -3.26
C LEU A 200 -6.31 1.67 -2.25
N PHE A 201 -6.74 1.41 -1.02
CA PHE A 201 -5.88 0.89 0.04
C PHE A 201 -5.44 -0.55 -0.24
N VAL A 202 -6.37 -1.43 -0.64
CA VAL A 202 -6.05 -2.83 -0.93
C VAL A 202 -5.18 -2.99 -2.18
N GLU A 203 -5.26 -2.06 -3.12
CA GLU A 203 -4.38 -1.99 -4.30
C GLU A 203 -3.05 -1.30 -4.02
N TYR A 204 -2.80 -0.88 -2.77
CA TYR A 204 -1.63 -0.13 -2.34
C TYR A 204 -1.44 1.23 -3.05
N SER A 205 -2.51 1.78 -3.64
CA SER A 205 -2.51 3.12 -4.23
C SER A 205 -2.52 4.23 -3.17
N VAL A 206 -3.07 3.93 -1.99
CA VAL A 206 -3.01 4.82 -0.82
C VAL A 206 -2.52 4.05 0.40
N SER A 207 -1.72 4.69 1.23
CA SER A 207 -1.06 4.05 2.37
C SER A 207 -0.84 5.01 3.53
N VAL A 208 -0.43 4.50 4.69
CA VAL A 208 -0.12 5.32 5.87
C VAL A 208 1.32 5.08 6.29
N ASN A 209 2.12 6.14 6.37
CA ASN A 209 3.44 6.07 6.94
C ASN A 209 3.40 6.34 8.46
N ALA A 210 3.49 5.28 9.27
CA ALA A 210 3.51 5.40 10.73
C ALA A 210 4.73 6.21 11.24
N ASP A 211 5.85 6.19 10.50
CA ASP A 211 7.10 6.85 10.89
C ASP A 211 7.17 8.32 10.45
N ASP A 212 6.24 8.78 9.61
CA ASP A 212 6.07 10.19 9.22
C ASP A 212 4.77 10.76 9.81
N GLY A 213 4.60 10.58 11.12
CA GLY A 213 3.46 11.13 11.86
C GLY A 213 2.10 10.56 11.46
N TYR A 214 2.05 9.34 10.94
CA TYR A 214 0.85 8.70 10.39
C TYR A 214 0.25 9.42 9.17
N LYS A 215 1.10 10.05 8.36
CA LYS A 215 0.67 10.72 7.13
C LYS A 215 0.17 9.71 6.11
N ILE A 216 -1.00 9.98 5.56
CA ILE A 216 -1.60 9.27 4.44
C ILE A 216 -0.92 9.74 3.16
N THR A 217 -0.46 8.80 2.35
CA THR A 217 0.23 9.04 1.08
C THR A 217 -0.54 8.38 -0.05
N SER A 218 -0.89 9.17 -1.08
CA SER A 218 -1.46 8.68 -2.34
C SER A 218 -0.39 8.60 -3.42
N PHE A 219 -0.22 7.42 -4.02
CA PHE A 219 0.68 7.15 -5.14
C PHE A 219 0.01 7.30 -6.51
N ILE A 220 -1.21 7.84 -6.53
CA ILE A 220 -2.01 8.18 -7.72
C ILE A 220 -2.62 9.58 -7.55
N PRO A 221 -3.19 10.20 -8.59
CA PRO A 221 -3.97 11.44 -8.42
C PRO A 221 -4.99 11.34 -7.28
N ASP A 222 -4.92 12.28 -6.33
CA ASP A 222 -5.72 12.26 -5.10
C ASP A 222 -7.14 12.80 -5.30
N ASP A 223 -7.95 12.05 -6.04
CA ASP A 223 -9.35 12.39 -6.31
C ASP A 223 -10.22 12.37 -5.03
N MET A 224 -9.75 11.69 -3.98
CA MET A 224 -10.48 11.54 -2.71
C MET A 224 -10.07 12.60 -1.66
N GLY A 225 -9.04 13.42 -1.92
CA GLY A 225 -8.55 14.44 -1.00
C GLY A 225 -8.01 13.86 0.31
N VAL A 226 -7.33 12.71 0.25
CA VAL A 226 -6.76 12.03 1.42
C VAL A 226 -5.24 12.18 1.55
N ASP A 227 -4.55 12.57 0.49
CA ASP A 227 -3.10 12.76 0.50
C ASP A 227 -2.69 13.84 1.50
N GLY A 228 -1.64 13.58 2.28
CA GLY A 228 -1.13 14.49 3.30
C GLY A 228 -2.00 14.60 4.56
N ARG A 229 -3.18 13.97 4.61
CA ARG A 229 -3.96 13.89 5.84
C ARG A 229 -3.27 12.99 6.85
N ILE A 230 -3.62 13.13 8.11
CA ILE A 230 -3.13 12.26 9.19
C ILE A 230 -4.18 11.20 9.48
N LEU A 231 -3.77 9.94 9.60
CA LEU A 231 -4.63 8.84 10.02
C LEU A 231 -5.35 9.22 11.32
N ASP A 232 -6.66 9.03 11.34
CA ASP A 232 -7.50 9.49 12.45
C ASP A 232 -7.04 8.86 13.78
N PRO A 233 -6.85 9.67 14.84
CA PRO A 233 -6.32 9.17 16.11
C PRO A 233 -7.21 8.09 16.78
N VAL A 234 -8.49 7.98 16.41
CA VAL A 234 -9.42 7.01 17.02
C VAL A 234 -8.91 5.57 16.94
N CYS A 235 -8.25 5.20 15.84
CA CYS A 235 -7.78 3.83 15.64
C CYS A 235 -6.40 3.57 16.23
N ARG A 236 -5.69 4.61 16.68
CA ARG A 236 -4.28 4.55 17.12
C ARG A 236 -4.07 5.13 18.52
N ASN A 237 -5.10 5.08 19.36
CA ASN A 237 -4.98 5.47 20.76
C ASN A 237 -4.14 4.41 21.52
N PRO A 238 -2.93 4.73 22.03
CA PRO A 238 -2.08 3.74 22.68
C PRO A 238 -2.70 3.14 23.96
N ASP A 239 -3.64 3.84 24.59
CA ASP A 239 -4.35 3.37 25.78
C ASP A 239 -5.42 2.31 25.45
N GLU A 240 -5.79 2.15 24.17
CA GLU A 240 -6.74 1.14 23.72
C GLU A 240 -6.00 -0.14 23.31
N PRO A 241 -6.30 -1.32 23.89
CA PRO A 241 -5.59 -2.56 23.58
C PRO A 241 -5.72 -2.97 22.10
N ASN A 242 -6.80 -2.54 21.44
CA ASN A 242 -7.10 -2.84 20.05
C ASN A 242 -6.65 -1.74 19.08
N HIS A 243 -5.77 -0.83 19.48
CA HIS A 243 -5.17 0.13 18.55
C HIS A 243 -4.48 -0.57 17.37
N VAL A 244 -4.52 0.07 16.21
CA VAL A 244 -3.88 -0.42 15.00
C VAL A 244 -2.40 -0.67 15.22
N SER A 245 -1.87 -1.77 14.67
CA SER A 245 -0.44 -2.05 14.74
C SER A 245 0.36 -1.13 13.82
N ASP A 246 1.27 -0.36 14.39
CA ASP A 246 2.24 0.45 13.64
C ASP A 246 3.10 -0.42 12.72
N ASP A 247 3.47 -1.62 13.14
CA ASP A 247 4.30 -2.53 12.34
C ASP A 247 3.56 -3.05 11.11
N LEU A 248 2.25 -3.28 11.22
CA LEU A 248 1.45 -3.60 10.05
C LEU A 248 1.26 -2.40 9.13
N LEU A 249 1.13 -1.19 9.67
CA LEU A 249 1.14 0.02 8.84
C LEU A 249 2.46 0.18 8.10
N ARG A 250 3.61 -0.05 8.77
CA ARG A 250 4.94 -0.07 8.15
C ARG A 250 5.04 -1.12 7.05
N TRP A 251 4.54 -2.34 7.30
CA TRP A 251 4.51 -3.39 6.30
C TRP A 251 3.67 -2.99 5.08
N HIS A 252 2.47 -2.46 5.29
CA HIS A 252 1.59 -2.00 4.21
C HIS A 252 2.24 -0.86 3.40
N PHE A 253 2.84 0.11 4.10
CA PHE A 253 3.56 1.21 3.48
C PHE A 253 4.74 0.72 2.65
N ARG A 254 5.52 -0.23 3.17
CA ARG A 254 6.62 -0.87 2.43
C ARG A 254 6.12 -1.53 1.14
N GLN A 255 5.05 -2.31 1.20
CA GLN A 255 4.44 -2.92 0.01
C GLN A 255 3.92 -1.87 -0.98
N SER A 256 3.38 -0.75 -0.49
CA SER A 256 2.95 0.37 -1.34
C SER A 256 4.11 1.05 -2.04
N VAL A 257 5.23 1.25 -1.35
CA VAL A 257 6.45 1.79 -1.96
C VAL A 257 7.03 0.82 -2.98
N LEU A 258 7.15 -0.46 -2.66
CA LEU A 258 7.63 -1.47 -3.61
C LEU A 258 6.73 -1.55 -4.84
N GLY A 259 5.41 -1.51 -4.64
CA GLY A 259 4.42 -1.61 -5.70
C GLY A 259 4.42 -0.42 -6.65
N ASN A 260 4.55 0.80 -6.12
CA ASN A 260 4.41 2.00 -6.95
C ASN A 260 5.77 2.54 -7.43
N MET A 261 6.86 2.29 -6.71
CA MET A 261 8.10 3.05 -6.91
C MET A 261 9.15 2.36 -7.76
N ARG A 262 9.33 1.05 -7.61
CA ARG A 262 10.49 0.35 -8.18
C ARG A 262 10.28 0.04 -9.66
N GLY A 263 11.31 0.27 -10.48
CA GLY A 263 11.25 -0.01 -11.91
C GLY A 263 10.00 0.57 -12.57
N ALA A 264 9.27 -0.27 -13.31
CA ALA A 264 8.02 0.14 -13.97
C ALA A 264 6.84 0.34 -13.01
N GLY A 265 6.93 -0.14 -11.76
CA GLY A 265 5.78 -0.33 -10.88
C GLY A 265 5.10 -1.69 -11.12
N GLU A 266 4.29 -2.11 -10.15
CA GLU A 266 3.48 -3.33 -10.22
C GLU A 266 2.19 -3.05 -10.99
N PRO A 267 1.75 -3.95 -11.88
CA PRO A 267 0.55 -3.73 -12.67
C PRO A 267 -0.70 -3.75 -11.79
N SER A 268 -1.61 -2.79 -12.01
CA SER A 268 -3.00 -2.85 -11.56
C SER A 268 -3.79 -3.81 -12.45
N PHE A 269 -4.86 -4.40 -11.91
CA PHE A 269 -5.78 -5.24 -12.68
C PHE A 269 -7.11 -4.53 -12.82
N GLU A 270 -7.35 -3.98 -14.01
CA GLU A 270 -8.69 -3.57 -14.40
C GLU A 270 -9.54 -4.81 -14.69
N HIS A 271 -10.81 -4.73 -14.32
CA HIS A 271 -11.78 -5.83 -14.45
C HIS A 271 -12.45 -5.84 -15.84
N ASP A 272 -12.15 -4.84 -16.68
CA ASP A 272 -12.77 -4.69 -17.99
C ASP A 272 -11.90 -5.35 -19.07
N TYR A 273 -12.45 -6.41 -19.67
CA TYR A 273 -11.85 -7.05 -20.84
C TYR A 273 -12.47 -6.46 -22.11
N PRO A 274 -11.67 -6.17 -23.16
CA PRO A 274 -12.20 -5.65 -24.42
C PRO A 274 -13.34 -6.52 -24.98
N PRO A 275 -14.44 -5.93 -25.49
CA PRO A 275 -15.53 -6.70 -26.05
C PRO A 275 -15.07 -7.65 -27.16
N GLY A 276 -15.31 -8.95 -26.99
CA GLY A 276 -14.94 -9.99 -27.95
C GLY A 276 -13.53 -10.56 -27.78
N SER A 277 -12.78 -10.16 -26.74
CA SER A 277 -11.52 -10.79 -26.43
C SER A 277 -11.67 -12.12 -25.68
N ASP A 278 -10.68 -12.99 -25.85
CA ASP A 278 -10.58 -14.22 -25.07
C ASP A 278 -9.96 -13.88 -23.71
N MET A 279 -10.83 -13.65 -22.74
CA MET A 279 -10.44 -13.30 -21.37
C MET A 279 -9.44 -14.29 -20.77
N LEU A 280 -9.61 -15.61 -20.98
CA LEU A 280 -8.69 -16.60 -20.42
C LEU A 280 -7.31 -16.49 -21.06
N LYS A 281 -7.27 -16.24 -22.37
CA LYS A 281 -6.03 -15.95 -23.07
C LYS A 281 -5.36 -14.68 -22.54
N GLU A 282 -6.12 -13.60 -22.33
CA GLU A 282 -5.57 -12.35 -21.77
C GLU A 282 -5.05 -12.50 -20.33
N ILE A 283 -5.69 -13.35 -19.52
CA ILE A 283 -5.21 -13.69 -18.18
C ILE A 283 -3.90 -14.48 -18.27
N LEU A 284 -3.86 -15.53 -19.11
CA LEU A 284 -2.69 -16.41 -19.25
C LEU A 284 -1.47 -15.70 -19.85
N GLU A 285 -1.68 -14.79 -20.80
CA GLU A 285 -0.60 -14.02 -21.46
C GLU A 285 -0.20 -12.77 -20.65
N GLY A 286 -0.99 -12.37 -19.64
CA GLY A 286 -0.77 -11.21 -18.80
C GLY A 286 0.16 -11.46 -17.60
N PRO A 287 0.58 -10.39 -16.89
CA PRO A 287 1.37 -10.51 -15.68
C PRO A 287 0.54 -11.12 -14.53
N TYR A 288 1.18 -11.95 -13.69
CA TYR A 288 0.56 -12.70 -12.59
C TYR A 288 -0.71 -13.47 -13.01
N PRO A 289 -0.59 -14.41 -13.98
CA PRO A 289 -1.75 -15.09 -14.56
C PRO A 289 -2.56 -15.87 -13.52
N ASN A 290 -1.91 -16.45 -12.51
CA ASN A 290 -2.59 -17.20 -11.46
C ASN A 290 -3.43 -16.27 -10.58
N GLU A 291 -2.84 -15.18 -10.08
CA GLU A 291 -3.51 -14.21 -9.23
C GLU A 291 -4.63 -13.48 -9.96
N ARG A 292 -4.42 -13.13 -11.24
CA ARG A 292 -5.45 -12.50 -12.08
C ARG A 292 -6.60 -13.48 -12.37
N PHE A 293 -6.31 -14.76 -12.56
CA PHE A 293 -7.32 -15.80 -12.69
C PHE A 293 -8.14 -15.97 -11.41
N GLU A 294 -7.49 -16.02 -10.24
CA GLU A 294 -8.15 -16.13 -8.94
C GLU A 294 -9.02 -14.90 -8.63
N MET A 295 -8.55 -13.70 -8.97
CA MET A 295 -9.31 -12.45 -8.87
C MET A 295 -10.57 -12.49 -9.73
N GLU A 296 -10.45 -12.89 -11.00
CA GLU A 296 -11.58 -12.99 -11.93
C GLU A 296 -12.60 -14.05 -11.48
N LEU A 297 -12.15 -15.23 -11.04
CA LEU A 297 -13.02 -16.26 -10.46
C LEU A 297 -13.77 -15.74 -9.24
N SER A 298 -13.07 -15.04 -8.34
CA SER A 298 -13.65 -14.49 -7.11
C SER A 298 -14.67 -13.38 -7.38
N SER A 299 -14.46 -12.57 -8.43
CA SER A 299 -15.41 -11.57 -8.91
C SER A 299 -16.71 -12.22 -9.42
N ARG A 300 -16.58 -13.25 -10.29
CA ARG A 300 -17.73 -13.96 -10.86
C ARG A 300 -18.55 -14.73 -9.84
N LEU A 301 -17.88 -15.39 -8.89
CA LEU A 301 -18.57 -16.13 -7.83
C LEU A 301 -19.34 -15.20 -6.89
N ARG A 302 -18.82 -13.99 -6.61
CA ARG A 302 -19.56 -12.96 -5.87
C ARG A 302 -20.85 -12.53 -6.56
N GLY A 303 -20.83 -12.39 -7.89
CA GLY A 303 -22.02 -12.08 -8.67
C GLY A 303 -23.12 -13.16 -8.58
N TRP A 304 -22.77 -14.39 -8.21
CA TRP A 304 -23.72 -15.50 -8.02
C TRP A 304 -24.29 -15.56 -6.59
N GLU A 305 -23.57 -15.08 -5.59
CA GLU A 305 -24.02 -15.10 -4.19
C GLU A 305 -25.05 -14.03 -3.82
N ASP A 306 -25.45 -13.15 -4.76
CA ASP A 306 -26.60 -12.25 -4.60
C ASP A 306 -27.86 -12.91 -5.20
N PRO A 307 -28.75 -13.53 -4.40
CA PRO A 307 -29.95 -14.20 -4.92
C PRO A 307 -31.08 -13.19 -5.26
N SER A 308 -30.80 -11.89 -5.33
CA SER A 308 -31.82 -10.88 -5.65
C SER A 308 -31.89 -10.48 -7.14
N GLY A 309 -31.24 -11.23 -8.02
CA GLY A 309 -31.41 -11.12 -9.47
C GLY A 309 -32.17 -12.31 -10.06
N PHE A 310 -33.31 -12.04 -10.72
CA PHE A 310 -34.30 -12.94 -11.36
C PHE A 310 -35.40 -13.44 -10.39
N VAL A 311 -36.69 -13.07 -10.52
CA VAL A 311 -37.50 -12.84 -11.73
C VAL A 311 -38.61 -11.79 -11.46
N ARG A 312 -38.92 -11.05 -12.53
CA ARG A 312 -40.16 -10.33 -12.89
C ARG A 312 -41.41 -10.54 -12.03
#